data_AF-A0A944EHF8-F1
#
_entry.id   AF-A0A944EHF8-F1
#
_cell.length_a   1.000
_cell.length_b   1.000
_cell.length_c   1.000
_cell.angle_alpha   90.00
_cell.angle_beta   90.00
_cell.angle_gamma   90.00
#
_symmetry.space_group_name_H-M   'P 1'
#
loop_
_entity.id
_entity.type
_entity.pdbx_description
1 polymer ?
#
loop_
_entity_poly.entity_id
_entity_poly.type
_entity_poly.pdbx_seq_one_letter_code
_entity_poly.pdbx_strand_id
1 'polypeptide(L)'
;MDGWDPARESPTEWAAGRLSRGYTLFRGRGGLERARRLLESGRVALLLDGLDEVGGKLRNAMVSALEQAPFRLVLISRAKEAVLTAKWAGLAGAVALEILPVAPSDAAAYLLDDLPEQAPLAWRALTERLLHDPDSAVARALASPLAVTLLREVYTDAGPVDELLDDSRFATPGATTSPHCRWGSPGCW
;
A
#
# COMPACT_ATOMS: atom_id res chain seq x y z
N MET A 1 -10.70 -9.49 -2.51
CA MET A 1 -11.32 -10.02 -3.76
C MET A 1 -12.50 -10.96 -3.42
N ASP A 2 -13.33 -10.52 -2.49
CA ASP A 2 -13.99 -11.50 -1.64
C ASP A 2 -15.20 -12.12 -2.30
N GLY A 3 -15.35 -13.43 -2.09
CA GLY A 3 -16.47 -14.21 -2.61
C GLY A 3 -16.38 -14.57 -4.09
N TRP A 4 -15.26 -14.33 -4.77
CA TRP A 4 -15.04 -14.86 -6.12
C TRP A 4 -14.47 -16.28 -6.08
N ASP A 5 -15.12 -17.21 -6.79
CA ASP A 5 -14.61 -18.56 -7.05
C ASP A 5 -14.49 -18.78 -8.57
N PRO A 6 -13.27 -18.84 -9.12
CA PRO A 6 -13.03 -19.05 -10.55
C PRO A 6 -13.60 -20.36 -11.11
N ALA A 7 -13.86 -21.35 -10.25
CA ALA A 7 -14.48 -22.61 -10.68
C ALA A 7 -15.99 -22.49 -10.91
N ARG A 8 -16.61 -21.42 -10.40
CA ARG A 8 -18.07 -21.22 -10.40
C ARG A 8 -18.52 -20.05 -11.25
N GLU A 9 -17.69 -19.02 -11.36
CA GLU A 9 -18.05 -17.75 -11.99
C GLU A 9 -16.85 -17.19 -12.77
N SER A 10 -17.07 -16.79 -14.02
CA SER A 10 -16.02 -16.17 -14.83
C SER A 10 -15.61 -14.81 -14.26
N PRO A 11 -14.38 -14.33 -14.50
CA PRO A 11 -13.94 -13.02 -14.02
C PRO A 11 -14.83 -11.88 -14.53
N THR A 12 -15.35 -12.00 -15.75
CA THR A 12 -16.24 -11.00 -16.37
C THR A 12 -17.60 -10.96 -15.68
N GLU A 13 -18.20 -12.12 -15.38
CA GLU A 13 -19.48 -12.19 -14.66
C GLU A 13 -19.36 -11.64 -13.26
N TRP A 14 -18.30 -12.06 -12.54
CA TRP A 14 -18.01 -11.55 -11.20
C TRP A 14 -17.84 -10.03 -11.19
N ALA A 15 -17.02 -9.50 -12.10
CA ALA A 15 -16.76 -8.08 -12.22
C ALA A 15 -18.02 -7.30 -12.61
N ALA A 16 -18.81 -7.78 -13.58
CA ALA A 16 -20.06 -7.16 -13.98
C ALA A 16 -21.06 -7.12 -12.81
N GLY A 17 -21.13 -8.21 -12.03
CA GLY A 17 -21.94 -8.29 -10.81
C GLY A 17 -21.48 -7.29 -9.75
N ARG A 18 -20.18 -7.16 -9.52
CA ARG A 18 -19.59 -6.17 -8.60
C ARG A 18 -19.90 -4.75 -9.04
N LEU A 19 -19.69 -4.40 -10.31
CA LEU A 19 -20.02 -3.09 -10.86
C LEU A 19 -21.52 -2.79 -10.70
N SER A 20 -22.37 -3.76 -10.99
CA SER A 20 -23.82 -3.59 -10.89
C SER A 20 -24.32 -3.33 -9.47
N ARG A 21 -23.67 -3.94 -8.47
CA ARG A 21 -23.98 -3.70 -7.05
C ARG A 21 -23.37 -2.39 -6.53
N GLY A 22 -22.17 -2.03 -6.99
CA GLY A 22 -21.41 -0.89 -6.48
C GLY A 22 -21.83 0.46 -7.04
N TYR A 23 -22.36 0.52 -8.26
CA TYR A 23 -22.58 1.79 -8.96
C TYR A 23 -24.02 1.97 -9.43
N THR A 24 -24.56 3.17 -9.17
CA THR A 24 -25.93 3.56 -9.55
C THR A 24 -26.17 3.54 -11.06
N LEU A 25 -25.11 3.74 -11.87
CA LEU A 25 -25.15 3.71 -13.34
C LEU A 25 -25.70 2.40 -13.94
N PHE A 26 -25.60 1.30 -13.19
CA PHE A 26 -26.04 -0.03 -13.61
C PHE A 26 -27.35 -0.46 -12.94
N ARG A 27 -28.05 0.44 -12.24
CA ARG A 27 -29.39 0.14 -11.71
C ARG A 27 -30.41 0.06 -12.85
N GLY A 28 -31.35 -0.88 -12.75
CA GLY A 28 -32.43 -1.06 -13.71
C GLY A 28 -32.22 -2.17 -14.75
N ARG A 29 -33.19 -2.34 -15.64
CA ARG A 29 -33.20 -3.41 -16.64
C ARG A 29 -31.98 -3.28 -17.58
N GLY A 30 -31.24 -4.38 -17.73
CA GLY A 30 -30.07 -4.46 -18.60
C GLY A 30 -28.78 -3.83 -18.05
N GLY A 31 -28.76 -3.42 -16.78
CA GLY A 31 -27.57 -2.86 -16.14
C GLY A 31 -26.38 -3.81 -16.10
N LEU A 32 -26.63 -5.08 -15.72
CA LEU A 32 -25.60 -6.13 -15.71
C LEU A 32 -24.97 -6.34 -17.09
N GLU A 33 -25.81 -6.43 -18.12
CA GLU A 33 -25.34 -6.62 -19.49
C GLU A 33 -24.58 -5.38 -20.01
N ARG A 34 -24.95 -4.18 -19.56
CA ARG A 34 -24.19 -2.96 -19.84
C ARG A 34 -22.81 -2.99 -19.17
N ALA A 35 -22.72 -3.43 -17.92
CA ALA A 35 -21.45 -3.60 -17.21
C ALA A 35 -20.56 -4.62 -17.94
N ARG A 36 -21.12 -5.76 -18.34
CA ARG A 36 -20.43 -6.80 -19.13
C ARG A 36 -19.84 -6.23 -20.42
N ARG A 37 -20.65 -5.51 -21.21
CA ARG A 37 -20.17 -4.87 -22.44
C ARG A 37 -19.04 -3.87 -22.22
N LEU A 38 -19.05 -3.10 -21.13
CA LEU A 38 -17.98 -2.14 -20.83
C LEU A 38 -16.67 -2.84 -20.46
N LEU A 39 -16.75 -3.98 -19.77
CA LEU A 39 -15.59 -4.83 -19.48
C LEU A 39 -15.05 -5.45 -20.77
N GLU A 40 -15.90 -6.10 -21.56
CA GLU A 40 -15.51 -6.79 -22.80
C GLU A 40 -14.97 -5.87 -23.89
N SER A 41 -15.47 -4.63 -23.94
CA SER A 41 -14.95 -3.60 -24.86
C SER A 41 -13.70 -2.87 -24.31
N GLY A 42 -13.16 -3.32 -23.17
CA GLY A 42 -11.96 -2.76 -22.55
C GLY A 42 -12.13 -1.30 -22.09
N ARG A 43 -13.36 -0.82 -21.90
CA ARG A 43 -13.66 0.57 -21.50
C ARG A 43 -13.57 0.81 -20.00
N VAL A 44 -13.52 -0.27 -19.22
CA VAL A 44 -13.29 -0.28 -17.78
C VAL A 44 -11.97 -1.00 -17.50
N ALA A 45 -11.18 -0.44 -16.57
CA ALA A 45 -10.06 -1.13 -15.97
C ALA A 45 -10.38 -1.42 -14.51
N LEU A 46 -9.96 -2.59 -14.00
CA LEU A 46 -10.18 -2.98 -12.61
C LEU A 46 -8.88 -2.84 -11.81
N LEU A 47 -8.95 -2.17 -10.66
CA LEU A 47 -7.89 -2.18 -9.66
C LEU A 47 -8.31 -3.18 -8.58
N LEU A 48 -7.59 -4.29 -8.49
CA LEU A 48 -7.91 -5.40 -7.62
C LEU A 48 -6.85 -5.50 -6.53
N ASP A 49 -7.25 -5.24 -5.29
CA ASP A 49 -6.40 -5.27 -4.12
C ASP A 49 -6.62 -6.53 -3.26
N GLY A 50 -5.58 -6.93 -2.54
CA GLY A 50 -5.59 -8.05 -1.60
C GLY A 50 -5.45 -9.43 -2.25
N LEU A 51 -4.64 -9.58 -3.30
CA LEU A 51 -4.37 -10.93 -3.85
C LEU A 51 -3.65 -11.82 -2.83
N ASP A 52 -2.84 -11.22 -1.95
CA ASP A 52 -2.11 -11.90 -0.89
C ASP A 52 -3.01 -12.49 0.21
N GLU A 53 -4.24 -11.98 0.35
CA GLU A 53 -5.24 -12.51 1.29
C GLU A 53 -5.78 -13.88 0.84
N VAL A 54 -5.62 -14.23 -0.43
CA VAL A 54 -6.06 -15.50 -1.00
C VAL A 54 -4.92 -16.53 -0.94
N GLY A 55 -5.21 -17.68 -0.35
CA GLY A 55 -4.23 -18.75 -0.18
C GLY A 55 -4.02 -19.64 -1.41
N GLY A 56 -2.76 -20.00 -1.65
CA GLY A 56 -2.33 -21.19 -2.38
C GLY A 56 -3.05 -21.45 -3.72
N LYS A 57 -3.72 -22.59 -3.82
CA LYS A 57 -4.35 -23.07 -5.07
C LYS A 57 -5.43 -22.14 -5.60
N LEU A 58 -6.24 -21.54 -4.70
CA LEU A 58 -7.31 -20.62 -5.11
C LEU A 58 -6.72 -19.37 -5.76
N ARG A 59 -5.64 -18.82 -5.19
CA ARG A 59 -4.93 -17.67 -5.76
C ARG A 59 -4.42 -17.96 -7.17
N ASN A 60 -3.79 -19.13 -7.38
CA ASN A 60 -3.32 -19.52 -8.70
C ASN A 60 -4.47 -19.65 -9.71
N ALA A 61 -5.58 -20.28 -9.32
CA ALA A 61 -6.77 -20.40 -10.16
C ALA A 61 -7.37 -19.02 -10.52
N MET A 62 -7.40 -18.09 -9.56
CA MET A 62 -7.87 -16.72 -9.79
C MET A 62 -6.96 -16.00 -10.79
N VAL A 63 -5.64 -16.09 -10.65
CA VAL A 63 -4.72 -15.45 -11.59
C VAL A 63 -4.82 -16.06 -12.98
N SER A 64 -4.89 -17.38 -13.12
CA SER A 64 -5.12 -18.02 -14.42
C SER A 64 -6.43 -17.60 -15.07
N ALA A 65 -7.50 -17.42 -14.29
CA ALA A 65 -8.76 -16.91 -14.81
C ALA A 65 -8.65 -15.42 -15.23
N LEU A 66 -7.97 -14.59 -14.44
CA LEU A 66 -7.74 -13.18 -14.75
C LEU A 66 -6.85 -12.97 -15.98
N GLU A 67 -5.92 -13.87 -16.25
CA GLU A 67 -5.10 -13.85 -17.47
C GLU A 67 -5.96 -13.88 -18.74
N GLN A 68 -7.07 -14.61 -18.69
CA GLN A 68 -8.01 -14.75 -19.81
C GLN A 68 -9.10 -13.66 -19.82
N ALA A 69 -9.07 -12.71 -18.89
CA ALA A 69 -10.09 -11.68 -18.79
C ALA A 69 -9.98 -10.68 -19.97
N PRO A 70 -11.11 -10.26 -20.57
CA PRO A 70 -11.10 -9.37 -21.73
C PRO A 70 -10.90 -7.88 -21.37
N PHE A 71 -10.62 -7.58 -20.10
CA PHE A 71 -10.53 -6.21 -19.58
C PHE A 71 -9.14 -5.92 -19.01
N ARG A 72 -8.81 -4.62 -18.94
CA ARG A 72 -7.56 -4.14 -18.35
C ARG A 72 -7.62 -4.29 -16.83
N LEU A 73 -6.53 -4.71 -16.21
CA LEU A 73 -6.48 -4.86 -14.75
C LEU A 73 -5.14 -4.42 -14.17
N VAL A 74 -5.18 -3.99 -12.92
CA VAL A 74 -4.02 -3.75 -12.05
C VAL A 74 -4.25 -4.60 -10.80
N LEU A 75 -3.29 -5.45 -10.47
CA LEU A 75 -3.31 -6.27 -9.26
C LEU A 75 -2.37 -5.67 -8.23
N ILE A 76 -2.87 -5.52 -7.01
CA ILE A 76 -2.12 -5.06 -5.86
C ILE A 76 -2.00 -6.24 -4.88
N SER A 77 -0.77 -6.50 -4.46
CA SER A 77 -0.40 -7.64 -3.61
C SER A 77 0.91 -7.32 -2.90
N ARG A 78 1.12 -7.96 -1.76
CA ARG A 78 2.47 -8.09 -1.19
C ARG A 78 3.43 -8.77 -2.18
N ALA A 79 4.70 -8.33 -2.17
CA ALA A 79 5.72 -8.74 -3.13
C ALA A 79 6.00 -10.25 -3.10
N LYS A 80 6.09 -10.84 -1.90
CA LYS A 80 6.34 -12.28 -1.74
C LYS A 80 5.25 -13.12 -2.43
N GLU A 81 3.99 -12.76 -2.24
CA GLU A 81 2.83 -13.45 -2.80
C GLU A 81 2.72 -13.24 -4.30
N ALA A 82 3.06 -12.05 -4.80
CA ALA A 82 3.17 -11.77 -6.23
C ALA A 82 4.23 -12.66 -6.90
N VAL A 83 5.45 -12.71 -6.33
CA VAL A 83 6.55 -13.56 -6.81
C VAL A 83 6.18 -15.04 -6.76
N LEU A 84 5.55 -15.50 -5.67
CA LEU A 84 5.09 -16.88 -5.58
C LEU A 84 4.08 -17.20 -6.68
N THR A 85 3.12 -16.31 -6.93
CA THR A 85 2.06 -16.54 -7.91
C THR A 85 2.60 -16.56 -9.33
N ALA A 86 3.51 -15.63 -9.67
CA ALA A 86 4.16 -15.57 -10.99
C ALA A 86 4.94 -16.84 -11.36
N LYS A 87 5.39 -17.64 -10.37
CA LYS A 87 6.05 -18.94 -10.63
C LYS A 87 5.08 -20.03 -11.10
N TRP A 88 3.79 -19.93 -10.76
CA TRP A 88 2.80 -21.00 -10.98
C TRP A 88 1.72 -20.62 -11.99
N ALA A 89 1.36 -19.35 -12.06
CA ALA A 89 0.38 -18.79 -12.98
C ALA A 89 0.97 -17.50 -13.55
N GLY A 90 1.23 -17.50 -14.86
CA GLY A 90 1.68 -16.31 -15.57
C GLY A 90 0.50 -15.37 -15.85
N LEU A 91 0.78 -14.08 -15.91
CA LEU A 91 -0.08 -13.13 -16.61
C LEU A 91 0.70 -12.72 -17.86
N ALA A 92 0.56 -13.48 -18.94
CA ALA A 92 1.25 -13.17 -20.19
C ALA A 92 0.90 -11.74 -20.65
N GLY A 93 1.91 -10.87 -20.75
CA GLY A 93 1.73 -9.46 -21.13
C GLY A 93 1.51 -8.49 -19.96
N ALA A 94 1.54 -8.95 -18.70
CA ALA A 94 1.56 -8.06 -17.55
C ALA A 94 2.95 -7.48 -17.29
N VAL A 95 2.98 -6.25 -16.79
CA VAL A 95 4.19 -5.60 -16.27
C VAL A 95 4.15 -5.70 -14.74
N ALA A 96 5.18 -6.30 -14.15
CA ALA A 96 5.37 -6.31 -12.71
C ALA A 96 6.03 -5.00 -12.27
N LEU A 97 5.42 -4.32 -11.31
CA LEU A 97 5.95 -3.11 -10.68
C LEU A 97 6.09 -3.37 -9.19
N GLU A 98 7.23 -3.00 -8.63
CA GLU A 98 7.50 -3.06 -7.20
C GLU A 98 7.58 -1.66 -6.62
N ILE A 99 6.85 -1.41 -5.54
CA ILE A 99 6.96 -0.17 -4.78
C ILE A 99 8.18 -0.32 -3.88
N LEU A 100 9.19 0.51 -4.12
CA LEU A 100 10.42 0.53 -3.34
C LEU A 100 10.20 1.25 -1.99
N PRO A 101 11.06 1.00 -1.00
CA PRO A 101 11.09 1.79 0.23
C PRO A 101 11.23 3.29 -0.05
N VAL A 102 10.68 4.12 0.83
CA VAL A 102 10.77 5.59 0.74
C VAL A 102 12.24 6.00 0.89
N ALA A 103 12.74 6.82 -0.03
CA ALA A 103 14.09 7.34 0.08
C ALA A 103 14.18 8.34 1.25
N PRO A 104 15.30 8.39 1.99
CA PRO A 104 15.45 9.33 3.11
C PRO A 104 15.24 10.80 2.71
N SER A 105 15.60 11.18 1.48
CA SER A 105 15.33 12.52 0.93
C SER A 105 13.86 12.80 0.74
N ASP A 106 13.09 11.81 0.27
CA ASP A 106 11.64 11.95 0.03
C ASP A 106 10.90 11.99 1.37
N ALA A 107 11.33 11.20 2.35
CA ALA A 107 10.84 11.26 3.72
C ALA A 107 11.12 12.64 4.34
N ALA A 108 12.35 13.15 4.22
CA ALA A 108 12.70 14.47 4.72
C ALA A 108 11.87 15.58 4.06
N ALA A 109 11.71 15.54 2.74
CA ALA A 109 10.89 16.50 2.01
C ALA A 109 9.43 16.47 2.48
N TYR A 110 8.83 15.27 2.59
CA TYR A 110 7.46 15.09 3.06
C TYR A 110 7.25 15.62 4.48
N LEU A 111 8.19 15.35 5.40
CA LEU A 111 8.09 15.81 6.80
C LEU A 111 8.17 17.33 6.94
N LEU A 112 8.83 18.02 6.00
CA LEU A 112 8.96 19.48 6.00
C LEU A 112 7.86 20.20 5.21
N ASP A 113 7.12 19.50 4.35
CA ASP A 113 6.18 20.10 3.38
C ASP A 113 5.08 20.95 4.05
N ASP A 114 4.54 20.48 5.17
CA ASP A 114 3.48 21.15 5.93
C ASP A 114 4.00 22.07 7.06
N LEU A 115 5.32 22.28 7.15
CA LEU A 115 5.91 23.15 8.16
C LEU A 115 6.12 24.58 7.63
N PRO A 116 6.20 25.60 8.53
CA PRO A 116 6.61 26.94 8.14
C PRO A 116 7.96 26.95 7.41
N GLU A 117 8.21 27.94 6.54
CA GLU A 117 9.47 28.10 5.80
C GLU A 117 10.72 28.02 6.70
N GLN A 118 10.59 28.52 7.93
CA GLN A 118 11.56 28.28 9.00
C GLN A 118 11.07 27.14 9.89
N ALA A 119 11.35 25.90 9.47
CA ALA A 119 10.96 24.72 10.22
C ALA A 119 11.58 24.72 11.64
N PRO A 120 10.85 24.23 12.65
CA PRO A 120 11.38 24.14 14.01
C PRO A 120 12.65 23.29 14.10
N LEU A 121 13.52 23.59 15.08
CA LEU A 121 14.85 22.99 15.18
C LEU A 121 14.82 21.46 15.28
N ALA A 122 13.87 20.89 16.01
CA ALA A 122 13.73 19.43 16.17
C ALA A 122 13.46 18.73 14.83
N TRP A 123 12.56 19.29 14.02
CA TRP A 123 12.26 18.78 12.67
C TRP A 123 13.43 18.92 11.70
N ARG A 124 14.17 20.03 11.80
CA ARG A 124 15.42 20.20 11.03
C ARG A 124 16.48 19.18 11.44
N ALA A 125 16.69 18.95 12.73
CA ALA A 125 17.66 17.97 13.21
C ALA A 125 17.32 16.55 12.73
N LEU A 126 16.04 16.17 12.78
CA LEU A 126 15.58 14.87 12.25
C LEU A 126 15.85 14.75 10.75
N THR A 127 15.42 15.73 9.95
CA THR A 127 15.58 15.68 8.49
C THR A 127 17.04 15.78 8.07
N GLU A 128 17.87 16.56 8.76
CA GLU A 128 19.32 16.56 8.58
C GLU A 128 19.93 15.19 8.87
N ARG A 129 19.48 14.49 9.91
CA ARG A 129 19.92 13.11 10.17
C ARG A 129 19.56 12.17 9.01
N LEU A 130 18.34 12.24 8.49
CA LEU A 130 17.91 11.42 7.35
C LEU A 130 18.79 11.63 6.11
N LEU A 131 19.20 12.87 5.87
CA LEU A 131 20.00 13.23 4.70
C LEU A 131 21.49 12.88 4.85
N HIS A 132 22.06 13.03 6.06
CA HIS A 132 23.49 12.80 6.30
C HIS A 132 23.83 11.35 6.69
N ASP A 133 22.87 10.62 7.26
CA ASP A 133 23.05 9.25 7.74
C ASP A 133 21.84 8.38 7.33
N PRO A 134 21.75 8.04 6.03
CA PRO A 134 20.61 7.30 5.46
C PRO A 134 20.51 5.85 5.95
N ASP A 135 21.56 5.32 6.59
CA ASP A 135 21.61 3.97 7.16
C ASP A 135 21.29 3.94 8.67
N SER A 136 21.08 5.11 9.29
CA SER A 136 20.67 5.25 10.69
C SER A 136 19.42 4.43 11.02
N ALA A 137 19.22 4.11 12.30
CA ALA A 137 18.04 3.37 12.74
C ALA A 137 16.74 4.11 12.40
N VAL A 138 16.72 5.44 12.59
CA VAL A 138 15.58 6.30 12.26
C VAL A 138 15.33 6.37 10.75
N ALA A 139 16.38 6.47 9.91
CA ALA A 139 16.21 6.47 8.46
C ALA A 139 15.61 5.16 7.95
N ARG A 140 16.07 4.02 8.48
CA ARG A 140 15.50 2.70 8.15
C ARG A 140 14.08 2.52 8.68
N ALA A 141 13.75 3.09 9.83
CA ALA A 141 12.40 3.10 10.38
C ALA A 141 11.42 3.89 9.51
N LEU A 142 11.87 5.02 8.95
CA LEU A 142 11.09 5.91 8.10
C LEU A 142 11.11 5.54 6.61
N ALA A 143 11.62 4.37 6.25
CA ALA A 143 11.62 3.87 4.87
C ALA A 143 10.23 3.35 4.40
N SER A 144 9.19 3.52 5.21
CA SER A 144 7.81 3.13 4.91
C SER A 144 6.89 4.36 4.92
N PRO A 145 5.99 4.54 3.93
CA PRO A 145 5.05 5.66 3.92
C PRO A 145 4.19 5.72 5.18
N LEU A 146 3.81 4.55 5.73
CA LEU A 146 3.04 4.47 6.96
C LEU A 146 3.82 5.04 8.15
N ALA A 147 5.11 4.71 8.27
CA ALA A 147 5.94 5.19 9.38
C ALA A 147 6.13 6.71 9.33
N VAL A 148 6.36 7.26 8.13
CA VAL A 148 6.47 8.71 7.91
C VAL A 148 5.16 9.42 8.27
N THR A 149 4.02 8.88 7.83
CA THR A 149 2.69 9.46 8.11
C THR A 149 2.38 9.43 9.60
N LEU A 150 2.64 8.30 10.28
CA LEU A 150 2.42 8.17 11.72
C LEU A 150 3.26 9.16 12.53
N LEU A 151 4.52 9.38 12.14
CA LEU A 151 5.38 10.37 12.80
C LEU A 151 4.79 11.78 12.68
N ARG A 152 4.26 12.13 11.50
CA ARG A 152 3.59 13.43 11.28
C ARG A 152 2.28 13.57 12.05
N GLU A 153 1.51 12.50 12.20
CA GLU A 153 0.25 12.50 12.97
C GLU A 153 0.47 12.61 14.49
N VAL A 154 1.56 12.03 14.99
CA VAL A 154 1.86 11.94 16.42
C VAL A 154 2.51 13.22 16.95
N TYR A 155 3.51 13.75 16.24
CA TYR A 155 4.24 14.93 16.68
C TYR A 155 3.57 16.20 16.17
N THR A 156 3.37 17.14 17.08
CA THR A 156 2.99 18.50 16.69
C THR A 156 4.19 19.22 16.07
N ASP A 157 3.95 20.33 15.36
CA ASP A 157 5.03 21.12 14.76
C ASP A 157 6.07 21.58 15.80
N ALA A 158 5.65 21.84 17.04
CA ALA A 158 6.53 22.22 18.14
C ALA A 158 6.97 21.04 19.04
N GLY A 159 6.63 19.80 18.68
CA GLY A 159 6.93 18.60 19.45
C GLY A 159 8.42 18.21 19.40
N PRO A 160 8.92 17.44 20.39
CA PRO A 160 10.32 17.06 20.50
C PRO A 160 10.65 15.85 19.60
N VAL A 161 10.42 15.97 18.29
CA VAL A 161 10.63 14.86 17.34
C VAL A 161 12.10 14.41 17.26
N ASP A 162 13.03 15.27 17.67
CA ASP A 162 14.46 14.98 17.78
C ASP A 162 14.79 13.95 18.87
N GLU A 163 13.85 13.61 19.77
CA GLU A 163 14.02 12.51 20.71
C GLU A 163 14.25 11.16 19.99
N LEU A 164 13.75 11.02 18.75
CA LEU A 164 13.98 9.85 17.90
C LEU A 164 15.43 9.70 17.43
N LEU A 165 16.28 10.71 17.67
CA LEU A 165 17.72 10.68 17.40
C LEU A 165 18.53 10.09 18.56
N ASP A 166 17.90 9.74 19.68
CA ASP A 166 18.56 9.04 20.78
C ASP A 166 18.84 7.58 20.42
N ASP A 167 20.04 7.33 19.88
CA ASP A 167 20.51 6.00 19.49
C ASP A 167 20.58 5.00 20.67
N SER A 168 20.66 5.49 21.93
CA SER A 168 20.64 4.61 23.10
C SER A 168 19.25 4.04 23.37
N ARG A 169 18.21 4.82 23.04
CA ARG A 169 16.81 4.46 23.20
C ARG A 169 16.22 3.80 21.95
N PHE A 170 16.65 4.22 20.77
CA PHE A 170 16.15 3.77 19.47
C PHE A 170 17.23 3.10 18.61
N ALA A 171 17.98 2.17 19.22
CA ALA A 171 19.10 1.49 18.58
C ALA A 171 18.72 0.61 17.36
N THR A 172 17.43 0.31 17.15
CA THR A 172 16.96 -0.51 16.03
C THR A 172 15.73 0.11 15.37
N PRO A 173 15.53 -0.12 14.05
CA PRO A 173 14.37 0.45 13.34
C PRO A 173 13.03 0.07 13.97
N GLY A 174 12.91 -1.17 14.47
CA GLY A 174 11.69 -1.67 15.11
C GLY A 174 11.40 -1.02 16.46
N ALA A 175 12.40 -0.45 17.14
CA ALA A 175 12.20 0.31 18.38
C ALA A 175 11.56 1.68 18.09
N THR A 176 11.85 2.26 16.92
CA THR A 176 11.27 3.54 16.47
C THR A 176 9.85 3.37 15.93
N THR A 177 9.47 2.19 15.43
CA THR A 177 8.14 1.91 14.84
C THR A 177 7.23 1.02 15.69
N SER A 178 7.62 0.64 16.91
CA SER A 178 6.85 -0.34 17.71
C SER A 178 5.59 0.27 18.35
N PRO A 179 4.40 -0.32 18.14
CA PRO A 179 3.17 0.09 18.81
C PRO A 179 3.05 -0.42 20.27
N HIS A 180 4.16 -0.84 20.90
CA HIS A 180 4.14 -1.50 22.23
C HIS A 180 4.40 -0.57 23.42
N CYS A 181 4.65 0.74 23.24
CA CYS A 181 4.39 1.71 24.32
C CYS A 181 2.91 2.08 24.24
N ARG A 182 2.12 1.62 25.22
CA ARG A 182 0.73 2.05 25.40
C ARG A 182 0.76 3.57 25.66
N TRP A 183 0.28 4.34 24.68
CA TRP A 183 0.23 5.80 24.66
C TRP A 183 -0.32 6.35 25.99
N GLY A 184 0.52 7.09 26.74
CA GLY A 184 0.12 7.81 27.97
C GLY A 184 0.78 7.43 29.31
N SER A 185 1.81 6.57 29.34
CA SER A 185 2.52 6.23 30.60
C SER A 185 3.87 6.95 30.76
N PRO A 186 4.20 7.47 31.96
CA PRO A 186 5.46 8.15 32.19
C PRO A 186 6.61 7.14 32.24
N GLY A 187 7.56 7.27 31.31
CA GLY A 187 8.71 6.37 31.17
C GLY A 187 8.96 5.90 29.73
N CYS A 188 8.01 6.10 28.82
CA CYS A 188 8.29 6.27 27.40
C CYS A 188 8.13 7.77 27.11
N TRP A 189 9.24 8.53 27.12
CA TRP A 189 9.31 9.86 26.51
C TRP A 189 10.47 9.87 25.59
#